data_AF-A0A932TZA6-F1
#
_entry.id   AF-A0A932TZA6-F1
#
_cell.length_a   1.000
_cell.length_b   1.000
_cell.length_c   1.000
_cell.angle_alpha   90.00
_cell.angle_beta   90.00
_cell.angle_gamma   90.00
#
_symmetry.space_group_name_H-M   'P 1'
#
loop_
_entity.id
_entity.type
_entity.pdbx_description
1 polymer ?
#
loop_
_entity_poly.entity_id
_entity_poly.type
_entity_poly.pdbx_seq_one_letter_code
_entity_poly.pdbx_strand_id
1 'polypeptide(L)' 'MAEGSGEQTNSRQFVRFAFYKVDPSWRRLAGPERQAGKGQFAAIVDEFACRMMVRSYSTVGSRGDADLLL' A
#
# COMPACT_ATOMS: atom_id res chain seq x y z
N MET A 1 6.00 -44.94 -20.61
CA MET A 1 4.78 -44.12 -20.65
C MET A 1 5.16 -42.78 -20.05
N ALA A 2 5.00 -41.72 -20.83
CA ALA A 2 5.37 -40.36 -20.47
C ALA A 2 4.25 -39.73 -19.66
N GLU A 3 4.56 -39.06 -18.55
CA GLU A 3 3.82 -37.91 -18.06
C GLU A 3 4.82 -36.94 -17.40
N GLY A 4 5.33 -36.01 -18.21
CA GLY A 4 5.73 -34.71 -17.70
C GLY A 4 4.46 -33.88 -17.56
N SER A 5 4.19 -33.31 -16.39
CA SER A 5 3.17 -32.28 -16.17
C SER A 5 3.40 -31.63 -14.83
N GLY A 6 3.67 -30.32 -14.85
CA GLY A 6 3.89 -29.54 -13.65
C GLY A 6 4.99 -28.49 -13.76
N GLU A 7 5.28 -27.98 -14.96
CA GLU A 7 5.92 -26.66 -15.10
C GLU A 7 4.97 -25.66 -14.42
N GLN A 8 5.21 -25.42 -13.14
CA GLN A 8 4.62 -24.30 -12.42
C GLN A 8 5.24 -23.07 -13.06
N THR A 9 4.61 -22.62 -14.14
CA THR A 9 4.88 -21.32 -14.73
C THR A 9 4.75 -20.32 -13.58
N ASN A 10 5.88 -19.89 -13.06
CA ASN A 10 5.98 -18.88 -12.03
C ASN A 10 5.43 -17.61 -12.68
N SER A 11 4.12 -17.41 -12.60
CA SER A 11 3.46 -16.21 -13.07
C SER A 11 4.16 -15.08 -12.31
N ARG A 12 5.03 -14.33 -12.98
CA ARG A 12 5.85 -13.29 -12.34
C ARG A 12 4.93 -12.36 -11.56
N GLN A 13 4.94 -12.54 -10.24
CA GLN A 13 4.12 -11.73 -9.36
C GLN A 13 4.90 -10.44 -9.11
N PHE A 14 4.52 -9.37 -9.79
CA PHE A 14 5.11 -8.07 -9.58
C PHE A 14 4.56 -7.49 -8.26
N VAL A 15 5.39 -7.51 -7.23
CA VAL A 15 5.11 -6.88 -5.95
C VAL A 15 5.88 -5.57 -5.88
N ARG A 16 5.17 -4.47 -5.60
CA ARG A 16 5.77 -3.17 -5.33
C ARG A 16 5.54 -2.85 -3.87
N PHE A 17 6.62 -2.58 -3.15
CA PHE A 17 6.56 -2.02 -1.80
C PHE A 17 6.72 -0.51 -1.90
N ALA A 18 5.71 0.24 -1.50
CA ALA A 18 5.73 1.70 -1.53
C ALA A 18 5.70 2.26 -0.09
N PHE A 19 6.80 2.88 0.31
CA PHE A 19 6.92 3.55 1.61
C PHE A 19 6.55 5.03 1.49
N TYR A 20 5.65 5.49 2.36
CA TYR A 20 5.21 6.88 2.40
C TYR A 20 5.54 7.51 3.75
N LYS A 21 6.06 8.74 3.70
CA LYS A 21 6.24 9.59 4.88
C LYS A 21 5.19 10.69 4.85
N VAL A 22 4.46 10.85 5.93
CA VAL A 22 3.45 11.90 6.08
C VAL A 22 4.16 13.21 6.39
N ASP A 23 3.87 14.25 5.61
CA ASP A 23 4.43 15.57 5.84
C ASP A 23 4.04 16.11 7.23
N PRO A 24 4.97 16.60 8.06
CA PRO A 24 4.65 17.17 9.36
C PRO A 24 3.65 18.34 9.31
N SER A 25 3.62 19.10 8.22
CA SER A 25 2.66 20.17 7.99
C SER A 25 1.23 19.65 7.84
N TRP A 26 1.05 18.50 7.19
CA TRP A 26 -0.26 17.85 7.07
C TRP A 26 -0.83 17.46 8.44
N ARG A 27 0.04 17.05 9.37
CA ARG A 27 -0.39 16.71 10.76
C ARG A 27 -0.90 17.94 11.52
N ARG A 28 -0.47 19.15 11.13
CA ARG A 28 -0.85 20.44 11.72
C ARG A 28 -2.12 21.04 11.12
N LEU A 29 -2.67 20.47 10.03
CA LEU A 29 -3.91 20.94 9.42
C LEU A 29 -5.11 20.83 10.38
N ALA A 30 -6.16 21.61 10.09
CA ALA A 30 -7.40 21.55 10.84
C ALA A 30 -8.02 20.15 10.75
N GLY A 31 -8.71 19.73 11.81
CA GLY A 31 -9.35 18.42 11.90
C GLY A 31 -10.15 18.03 10.66
N PRO A 32 -11.05 18.90 10.15
CA PRO A 32 -11.85 18.60 8.96
C PRO A 32 -11.01 18.35 7.70
N GLU A 33 -10.02 19.20 7.42
CA GLU A 33 -9.14 19.06 6.25
C GLU A 33 -8.32 17.78 6.31
N ARG A 34 -7.81 17.44 7.50
CA ARG A 34 -7.06 16.21 7.72
C ARG A 34 -7.94 14.97 7.51
N GLN A 35 -9.20 14.99 7.94
CA GLN A 35 -10.12 13.87 7.72
C GLN A 35 -10.51 13.72 6.25
N ALA A 36 -10.74 14.84 5.55
CA ALA A 36 -10.99 14.83 4.12
C ALA A 36 -9.82 14.20 3.35
N GLY A 37 -8.57 14.59 3.67
CA GLY A 37 -7.38 14.00 3.05
C GLY A 37 -7.20 12.51 3.34
N LYS A 38 -7.48 12.06 4.56
CA LYS A 38 -7.47 10.62 4.89
C LYS A 38 -8.51 9.84 4.08
N GLY A 39 -9.71 10.39 3.95
CA GLY A 39 -10.80 9.78 3.19
C GLY A 39 -10.46 9.65 1.71
N GLN A 40 -9.92 10.71 1.10
CA GLN A 40 -9.49 10.70 -0.29
C GLN A 40 -8.40 9.65 -0.54
N PHE A 41 -7.40 9.58 0.34
CA PHE A 41 -6.34 8.57 0.23
C PHE A 41 -6.89 7.15 0.34
N ALA A 42 -7.77 6.88 1.31
CA ALA A 42 -8.38 5.56 1.48
C ALA A 42 -9.22 5.16 0.27
N ALA A 43 -10.00 6.08 -0.31
CA ALA A 43 -10.81 5.82 -1.49
C ALA A 43 -9.95 5.42 -2.70
N ILE A 44 -8.82 6.11 -2.90
CA ILE A 44 -7.88 5.76 -3.97
C ILE A 44 -7.27 4.38 -3.72
N VAL A 45 -6.82 4.09 -2.49
CA VAL A 45 -6.25 2.78 -2.15
C VAL A 45 -7.26 1.65 -2.41
N ASP A 46 -8.53 1.86 -2.10
CA ASP A 46 -9.61 0.90 -2.34
C ASP A 46 -9.85 0.68 -3.85
N GLU A 47 -9.86 1.76 -4.65
CA GLU A 47 -9.96 1.67 -6.11
C GLU A 47 -8.79 0.86 -6.71
N PHE A 48 -7.58 1.06 -6.20
CA PHE A 48 -6.41 0.26 -6.61
C PHE A 48 -6.46 -1.18 -6.09
N ALA A 49 -7.06 -1.43 -4.93
CA ALA A 49 -7.24 -2.78 -4.39
C ALA A 49 -8.15 -3.66 -5.27
N CYS A 50 -9.06 -3.07 -6.04
CA CYS A 50 -9.82 -3.80 -7.06
C CYS A 50 -8.97 -4.26 -8.25
N ARG A 51 -7.85 -3.58 -8.53
CA ARG A 51 -6.98 -3.84 -9.70
C ARG A 51 -5.75 -4.66 -9.36
N MET A 52 -5.27 -4.59 -8.12
CA MET A 52 -4.09 -5.31 -7.63
C MET A 52 -4.23 -5.63 -6.13
N MET A 53 -3.52 -6.65 -5.65
CA MET A 53 -3.51 -6.96 -4.21
C MET A 53 -2.71 -5.91 -3.44
N VAL A 54 -3.40 -4.95 -2.82
CA VAL A 54 -2.81 -3.91 -1.98
C VAL A 54 -2.93 -4.31 -0.51
N ARG A 55 -1.85 -4.16 0.28
CA ARG A 55 -1.88 -4.39 1.72
C ARG A 55 -1.26 -3.21 2.46
N SER A 56 -2.04 -2.61 3.35
CA SER A 56 -1.61 -1.44 4.11
C SER A 56 -1.01 -1.84 5.45
N TYR A 57 0.19 -1.36 5.73
CA TYR A 57 0.89 -1.56 7.00
C TYR A 57 1.36 -0.23 7.58
N SER A 58 1.27 -0.09 8.90
CA SER A 58 1.88 1.03 9.62
C SER A 58 3.33 0.70 9.92
N THR A 59 4.26 1.62 9.60
CA THR A 59 5.68 1.50 9.97
C THR A 59 6.05 2.41 11.14
N VAL A 60 5.07 3.17 11.67
CA VAL A 60 5.25 4.05 12.82
C VAL A 60 5.75 3.25 14.03
N GLY A 61 6.89 3.65 14.58
CA GLY A 61 7.50 3.02 15.76
C GLY A 61 8.53 1.92 15.44
N SER A 62 8.54 1.37 14.22
CA SER A 62 9.59 0.43 13.76
C SER A 62 10.69 1.13 12.98
N ARG A 63 10.36 2.19 12.24
CA ARG A 63 11.31 3.02 11.49
C ARG A 63 10.83 4.47 11.43
N GLY A 64 11.75 5.45 11.46
CA GLY A 64 11.42 6.89 11.48
C GLY A 64 11.42 7.58 10.11
N ASP A 65 11.76 6.87 9.05
CA ASP A 65 11.83 7.37 7.67
C ASP A 65 10.49 7.26 6.92
N ALA A 66 9.63 6.31 7.28
CA ALA A 66 8.32 6.08 6.68
C ALA A 66 7.24 5.87 7.75
N ASP A 67 6.02 6.31 7.45
CA ASP A 67 4.85 6.12 8.32
C ASP A 67 3.92 4.99 7.80
N LEU A 68 3.89 4.76 6.48
CA LEU A 68 2.98 3.81 5.83
C LEU A 68 3.72 2.98 4.78
N LEU A 69 3.32 1.72 4.64
CA LEU A 69 3.69 0.82 3.56
C LEU A 69 2.43 0.34 2.84
N LEU A 70 2.44 0.40 1.51
CA LEU A 70 1.42 -0.15 0.60
C LEU A 70 2.02 -1.19 -0.36
#